data_AF-A0A2V7TDY6-F1
#
_entry.id   AF-A0A2V7TDY6-F1
#
_cell.length_a   1.000
_cell.length_b   1.000
_cell.length_c   1.000
_cell.angle_alpha   90.00
_cell.angle_beta   90.00
_cell.angle_gamma   90.00
#
_symmetry.space_group_name_H-M   'P 1'
#
loop_
_entity.id
_entity.type
_entity.pdbx_description
1 polymer ?
#
loop_
_entity_poly.entity_id
_entity_poly.type
_entity_poly.pdbx_seq_one_letter_code
_entity_poly.pdbx_strand_id
1 'polypeptide(L)'
;MRPFLIVAVVLLAACHHPHASNPPPVRAPRDSARVSRQPVLVRDTALEQRAARLELKVLEQDAQVAELQSRLDDARREVVRSMAKLQSLATRAEAASGMAEAEIALQALRSANGSNSQPPPEYAQGTQLLQLSTAEFDQQNYAGALYLSSEAKNAAAAGRGRVASNDRGGGAMRKGETPFALPLRLQTTGRANVREGPGAGFKVVFTLEGGTPLVAYSYVDQWVRIKDDGDRSGWIHQSLIDRRQ
;
A
#
# COMPACT_ATOMS: atom_id res chain seq x y z
N MET A 1 26.46 -79.82 -2.98
CA MET A 1 26.71 -80.93 -3.91
C MET A 1 25.70 -80.83 -5.05
N ARG A 2 26.15 -80.63 -6.29
CA ARG A 2 25.34 -80.89 -7.50
C ARG A 2 25.14 -82.40 -7.58
N PRO A 3 23.99 -82.98 -8.01
CA PRO A 3 23.69 -83.03 -9.45
C PRO A 3 22.20 -83.17 -9.85
N PHE A 4 21.91 -82.89 -11.14
CA PHE A 4 21.11 -83.65 -12.15
C PHE A 4 19.74 -84.28 -11.75
N LEU A 5 18.74 -84.58 -12.58
CA LEU A 5 18.55 -85.04 -13.98
C LEU A 5 17.01 -84.87 -14.23
N ILE A 6 16.51 -84.18 -15.27
CA ILE A 6 16.02 -84.67 -16.58
C ILE A 6 14.95 -85.79 -16.56
N VAL A 7 13.97 -85.64 -17.47
CA VAL A 7 13.00 -86.60 -18.09
C VAL A 7 11.58 -86.52 -17.49
N ALA A 8 10.53 -85.96 -18.11
CA ALA A 8 9.95 -85.97 -19.48
C ALA A 8 9.10 -87.23 -19.82
N VAL A 9 7.76 -87.11 -19.74
CA VAL A 9 6.73 -87.96 -20.39
C VAL A 9 5.48 -87.04 -20.54
N VAL A 10 4.97 -86.58 -21.69
CA VAL A 10 4.61 -87.13 -23.02
C VAL A 10 3.07 -87.28 -23.15
N LEU A 11 2.53 -86.71 -24.25
CA LEU A 11 1.18 -86.83 -24.86
C LEU A 11 0.05 -86.04 -24.16
N LEU A 12 -0.75 -85.21 -24.84
CA LEU A 12 -1.48 -85.48 -26.08
C LEU A 12 -1.62 -84.21 -26.94
N ALA A 13 -1.51 -84.41 -28.25
CA ALA A 13 -1.85 -83.46 -29.27
C ALA A 13 -3.36 -83.23 -29.34
N ALA A 14 -3.76 -81.97 -29.40
CA ALA A 14 -5.00 -81.55 -30.03
C ALA A 14 -4.64 -80.47 -31.04
N CYS A 15 -4.67 -80.84 -32.33
CA CYS A 15 -4.53 -79.92 -33.44
C CYS A 15 -5.75 -78.98 -33.46
N HIS A 16 -5.59 -77.76 -32.95
CA HIS A 16 -6.51 -76.66 -33.22
C HIS A 16 -5.88 -75.75 -34.27
N HIS A 17 -6.59 -75.57 -35.38
CA HIS A 17 -6.18 -74.70 -36.48
C HIS A 17 -6.05 -73.25 -35.98
N PRO A 18 -4.92 -72.56 -36.20
CA PRO A 18 -4.81 -71.16 -35.86
C PRO A 18 -5.61 -70.34 -36.87
N HIS A 19 -6.67 -69.68 -36.41
CA HIS A 19 -7.18 -68.50 -37.09
C HIS A 19 -6.03 -67.47 -37.17
N ALA A 20 -5.74 -67.00 -38.38
CA ALA A 20 -4.80 -65.91 -38.60
C ALA A 20 -5.32 -64.66 -37.86
N SER A 21 -4.74 -64.37 -36.70
CA SER A 21 -4.91 -63.09 -36.03
C SER A 21 -4.16 -62.05 -36.87
N ASN A 22 -4.88 -61.04 -37.36
CA ASN A 22 -4.25 -59.87 -37.92
C ASN A 22 -3.26 -59.30 -36.89
N PRO A 23 -2.02 -58.98 -37.26
CA PRO A 23 -1.11 -58.31 -36.34
C PRO A 23 -1.76 -56.99 -35.90
N PRO A 24 -1.74 -56.65 -34.60
CA PRO A 24 -2.22 -55.35 -34.17
C PRO A 24 -1.44 -54.27 -34.93
N PRO A 25 -2.06 -53.14 -35.31
CA PRO A 25 -1.36 -52.08 -36.00
C PRO A 25 -0.18 -51.66 -35.12
N VAL A 26 1.04 -51.81 -35.64
CA VAL A 26 2.24 -51.27 -35.02
C VAL A 26 2.02 -49.76 -34.94
N ARG A 27 1.67 -49.27 -33.75
CA ARG A 27 1.70 -47.83 -33.48
C ARG A 27 3.14 -47.41 -33.67
N ALA A 28 3.40 -46.61 -34.69
CA ALA A 28 4.64 -45.86 -34.79
C ALA A 28 4.90 -45.19 -33.43
N PRO A 29 6.14 -45.20 -32.92
CA PRO A 29 6.46 -44.48 -31.70
C PRO A 29 6.01 -43.04 -31.92
N ARG A 30 4.99 -42.60 -31.17
CA ARG A 30 4.65 -41.19 -31.13
C ARG A 30 5.91 -40.52 -30.62
N ASP A 31 6.49 -39.66 -31.44
CA ASP A 31 7.48 -38.68 -31.00
C ASP A 31 6.80 -37.84 -29.91
N SER A 32 6.84 -38.32 -28.67
CA SER A 32 6.57 -37.52 -27.49
C SER A 32 7.85 -36.77 -27.16
N ALA A 33 8.33 -35.98 -28.12
CA ALA A 33 9.14 -34.82 -27.79
C ALA A 33 8.26 -33.95 -26.89
N ARG A 34 8.50 -34.06 -25.57
CA ARG A 34 7.96 -33.14 -24.57
C ARG A 34 8.43 -31.75 -24.99
N VAL A 35 7.58 -31.03 -25.73
CA VAL A 35 7.79 -29.62 -26.03
C VAL A 35 7.78 -28.92 -24.67
N SER A 36 8.97 -28.69 -24.14
CA SER A 36 9.17 -27.81 -22.99
C SER A 36 8.83 -26.42 -23.49
N ARG A 37 7.55 -26.06 -23.45
CA ARG A 37 7.09 -24.70 -23.72
C ARG A 37 7.66 -23.84 -22.61
N GLN A 38 8.83 -23.28 -22.85
CA GLN A 38 9.31 -22.17 -22.04
C GLN A 38 8.23 -21.10 -22.09
N PRO A 39 7.76 -20.57 -20.95
CA PRO A 39 6.79 -19.48 -20.96
C PRO A 39 7.41 -18.31 -21.72
N VAL A 40 6.82 -17.96 -22.86
CA VAL A 40 7.20 -16.75 -23.60
C VAL A 40 6.84 -15.59 -22.70
N LEU A 41 7.84 -14.88 -22.21
CA LEU A 41 7.68 -13.68 -21.39
C LEU A 41 7.17 -12.58 -22.33
N VAL A 42 5.84 -12.42 -22.40
CA VAL A 42 5.22 -11.37 -23.20
C VAL A 42 5.52 -10.04 -22.50
N ARG A 43 6.57 -9.34 -22.97
CA ARG A 43 6.77 -7.93 -22.62
C ARG A 43 5.69 -7.11 -23.31
N ASP A 44 4.75 -6.62 -22.52
CA ASP A 44 3.79 -5.64 -23.01
C ASP A 44 4.46 -4.28 -23.04
N THR A 45 5.07 -3.96 -24.19
CA THR A 45 5.79 -2.70 -24.40
C THR A 45 4.89 -1.49 -24.19
N ALA A 46 3.57 -1.60 -24.36
CA ALA A 46 2.65 -0.50 -24.13
C ALA A 46 2.43 -0.24 -22.63
N LEU A 47 2.32 -1.30 -21.82
CA LEU A 47 2.27 -1.17 -20.36
C LEU A 47 3.58 -0.61 -19.81
N GLU A 48 4.74 -1.11 -20.28
CA GLU A 48 6.05 -0.60 -19.89
C GLU A 48 6.20 0.90 -20.23
N GLN A 49 5.79 1.31 -21.43
CA GLN A 49 5.78 2.72 -21.82
C GLN A 49 4.84 3.57 -20.95
N ARG A 50 3.66 3.06 -20.61
CA ARG A 50 2.71 3.78 -19.75
C ARG A 50 3.27 3.92 -18.33
N ALA A 51 3.88 2.87 -17.78
CA ALA A 51 4.55 2.91 -16.49
C ALA A 51 5.66 3.97 -16.47
N ALA A 52 6.55 3.96 -17.47
CA ALA A 52 7.63 4.96 -17.58
C ALA A 52 7.10 6.41 -17.64
N ARG A 53 5.99 6.67 -18.35
CA ARG A 53 5.37 8.00 -18.37
C ARG A 53 4.78 8.40 -17.02
N LEU A 54 4.16 7.45 -16.32
CA LEU A 54 3.61 7.70 -14.98
C LEU A 54 4.72 7.94 -13.96
N GLU A 55 5.83 7.21 -14.03
CA GLU A 55 7.02 7.45 -13.21
C GLU A 55 7.56 8.86 -13.43
N LEU A 56 7.68 9.31 -14.69
CA LEU A 56 8.09 10.67 -14.99
C LEU A 56 7.11 11.70 -14.41
N LYS A 57 5.80 11.43 -14.46
CA LYS A 57 4.80 12.33 -13.87
C LYS A 57 4.91 12.40 -12.35
N VAL A 58 5.20 11.28 -11.68
CA VAL A 58 5.46 11.26 -10.24
C VAL A 58 6.67 12.12 -9.91
N LEU A 59 7.79 11.98 -10.64
CA LEU A 59 8.98 12.81 -10.43
C LEU A 59 8.71 14.30 -10.63
N GLU A 60 7.92 14.66 -11.64
CA GLU A 60 7.51 16.05 -11.88
C GLU A 60 6.68 16.60 -10.71
N GLN A 61 5.72 15.82 -10.21
CA GLN A 61 4.90 16.21 -9.06
C GLN A 61 5.74 16.30 -7.77
N ASP A 62 6.69 15.40 -7.56
CA ASP A 62 7.60 15.43 -6.42
C ASP A 62 8.46 16.70 -6.43
N ALA A 63 8.98 17.09 -7.59
CA ALA A 63 9.72 18.35 -7.76
C ALA A 63 8.84 19.57 -7.47
N GLN A 64 7.57 19.57 -7.90
CA GLN A 64 6.61 20.63 -7.59
C GLN A 64 6.31 20.72 -6.09
N VAL A 65 6.12 19.58 -5.42
CA VAL A 65 5.90 19.53 -3.97
C VAL A 65 7.12 20.07 -3.22
N ALA A 66 8.34 19.69 -3.62
CA ALA A 66 9.57 20.18 -3.01
C ALA A 66 9.73 21.70 -3.16
N GLU A 67 9.45 22.25 -4.34
CA GLU A 67 9.48 23.69 -4.57
C GLU A 67 8.45 24.44 -3.69
N LEU A 68 7.22 23.91 -3.60
CA LEU A 68 6.17 24.49 -2.74
C LEU A 68 6.56 24.44 -1.26
N GLN A 69 7.21 23.37 -0.81
CA GLN A 69 7.72 23.25 0.55
C GLN A 69 8.82 24.28 0.82
N SER A 70 9.76 24.47 -0.11
CA SER A 70 10.81 25.49 0.02
C SER A 70 10.21 26.90 0.14
N ARG A 71 9.22 27.24 -0.70
CA ARG A 71 8.54 28.54 -0.62
C ARG A 71 7.81 28.75 0.69
N LEU A 72 7.20 27.69 1.22
CA LEU A 72 6.53 27.74 2.51
C LEU A 72 7.54 27.98 3.65
N ASP A 73 8.70 27.33 3.60
CA ASP A 73 9.77 27.52 4.59
C ASP A 73 10.39 28.92 4.51
N ASP A 74 10.55 29.49 3.32
CA ASP A 74 10.96 30.88 3.13
C ASP A 74 9.96 31.86 3.74
N ALA A 75 8.67 31.66 3.47
CA ALA A 75 7.60 32.50 4.01
C ALA A 75 7.54 32.42 5.54
N ARG A 76 7.65 31.21 6.12
CA ARG A 76 7.71 31.01 7.58
C ARG A 76 8.88 31.76 8.20
N ARG A 77 10.07 31.68 7.60
CA ARG A 77 11.26 32.41 8.07
C ARG A 77 11.04 33.92 8.05
N GLU A 78 10.37 34.45 7.03
CA GLU A 78 10.02 35.87 6.97
C GLU A 78 9.05 36.26 8.10
N VAL A 79 8.00 35.46 8.34
CA VAL A 79 7.06 35.69 9.44
C VAL A 79 7.80 35.75 10.78
N VAL A 80 8.65 34.76 11.06
CA VAL A 80 9.44 34.69 12.29
C VAL A 80 10.38 35.89 12.43
N ARG A 81 11.07 36.28 11.35
CA ARG A 81 11.93 37.48 11.32
C ARG A 81 11.15 38.76 11.61
N SER A 82 9.95 38.87 11.05
CA SER A 82 9.08 40.03 11.28
C SER A 82 8.62 40.11 12.74
N MET A 83 8.29 38.98 13.36
CA MET A 83 7.94 38.89 14.79
C MET A 83 9.10 39.30 15.69
N ALA A 84 10.33 38.87 15.36
CA ALA A 84 11.53 39.28 16.09
C ALA A 84 11.73 40.80 16.04
N LYS A 85 11.58 41.40 14.85
CA LYS A 85 11.75 42.84 14.64
C LYS A 85 10.71 43.67 15.37
N LEU A 86 9.46 43.18 15.41
CA LEU A 86 8.34 43.89 16.02
C LEU A 86 8.24 43.69 17.53
N GLN A 87 9.10 42.85 18.13
CA GLN A 87 9.04 42.49 19.55
C GLN A 87 7.61 42.10 19.98
N SER A 88 6.93 41.27 19.19
CA SER A 88 5.55 40.88 19.46
C SER A 88 5.40 40.25 20.85
N LEU A 89 4.31 40.58 21.53
CA LEU A 89 4.12 40.51 22.99
C LEU A 89 3.99 39.09 23.60
N ALA A 90 4.45 38.04 22.92
CA ALA A 90 4.44 36.69 23.51
C ALA A 90 5.42 36.63 24.69
N THR A 91 4.99 36.06 25.80
CA THR A 91 5.84 35.93 26.99
C THR A 91 6.73 34.69 26.88
N ARG A 92 7.88 34.70 27.59
CA ARG A 92 8.75 33.51 27.71
C ARG A 92 7.99 32.29 28.23
N ALA A 93 7.09 32.49 29.21
CA ALA A 93 6.30 31.42 29.80
C ALA A 93 5.31 30.82 28.79
N GLU A 94 4.67 31.67 27.98
CA GLU A 94 3.74 31.24 26.94
C GLU A 94 4.45 30.46 25.83
N ALA A 95 5.60 30.95 25.36
CA ALA A 95 6.41 30.25 24.37
C ALA A 95 6.88 28.88 24.88
N ALA A 96 7.35 28.80 26.13
CA ALA A 96 7.74 27.54 26.74
C ALA A 96 6.57 26.56 26.86
N SER A 97 5.37 27.04 27.22
CA SER A 97 4.16 26.22 27.26
C SER A 97 3.79 25.69 25.87
N GLY A 98 3.81 26.55 24.85
CA GLY A 98 3.54 26.15 23.46
C GLY A 98 4.50 25.09 22.94
N MET A 99 5.80 25.25 23.23
CA MET A 99 6.82 24.25 22.88
C MET A 99 6.57 22.91 23.55
N ALA A 100 6.26 22.90 24.85
CA ALA A 100 5.94 21.67 25.58
C ALA A 100 4.67 20.99 25.03
N GLU A 101 3.63 21.76 24.70
CA GLU A 101 2.43 21.22 24.06
C GLU A 101 2.72 20.61 22.69
N ALA A 102 3.59 21.23 21.90
CA ALA A 102 4.01 20.71 20.60
C ALA A 102 4.79 19.39 20.75
N GLU A 103 5.70 19.31 21.71
CA GLU A 103 6.45 18.08 22.01
C GLU A 103 5.51 16.94 22.43
N ILE A 104 4.56 17.21 23.33
CA ILE A 104 3.54 16.24 23.76
C ILE A 104 2.70 15.79 22.55
N ALA A 105 2.33 16.71 21.67
CA ALA A 105 1.56 16.37 20.47
C ALA A 105 2.35 15.44 19.53
N LEU A 106 3.66 15.68 19.35
CA LEU A 106 4.55 14.82 18.57
C LEU A 106 4.76 13.46 19.22
N GLN A 107 4.90 13.40 20.54
CA GLN A 107 4.98 12.14 21.28
C GLN A 107 3.68 11.33 21.13
N ALA A 108 2.52 11.98 21.23
CA ALA A 108 1.22 11.36 21.02
C ALA A 108 1.04 10.86 19.57
N LEU A 109 1.57 11.57 18.58
CA LEU A 109 1.59 11.10 17.19
C LEU A 109 2.44 9.84 17.03
N ARG A 110 3.64 9.85 17.61
CA ARG A 110 4.55 8.70 17.56
C ARG A 110 3.95 7.46 18.23
N SER A 111 3.31 7.62 19.39
CA SER A 111 2.65 6.51 20.08
C SER A 111 1.44 6.00 19.31
N ALA A 112 0.65 6.87 18.69
CA ALA A 112 -0.50 6.48 17.87
C ALA A 112 -0.10 5.67 16.63
N ASN A 113 1.04 5.98 16.00
CA ASN A 113 1.48 5.28 14.79
C ASN A 113 1.87 3.80 15.05
N GLY A 114 2.22 3.43 16.30
CA GLY A 114 2.77 2.12 16.65
C GLY A 114 4.26 1.97 16.28
N SER A 115 4.94 0.97 16.84
CA SER A 115 6.41 0.84 16.76
C SER A 115 6.97 0.29 15.44
N ASN A 116 6.14 -0.31 14.57
CA ASN A 116 6.59 -1.05 13.36
C ASN A 116 6.25 -0.36 12.03
N SER A 117 5.67 0.83 12.07
CA SER A 117 5.27 1.62 10.90
C SER A 117 6.27 2.76 10.68
N GLN A 118 6.55 3.11 9.42
CA GLN A 118 7.35 4.30 9.13
C GLN A 118 6.70 5.53 9.76
N PRO A 119 7.49 6.46 10.34
CA PRO A 119 6.94 7.67 10.93
C PRO A 119 6.13 8.45 9.88
N PRO A 120 4.95 8.99 10.22
CA PRO A 120 4.21 9.84 9.30
C PRO A 120 5.07 11.08 8.95
N PRO A 121 5.04 11.59 7.71
CA PRO A 121 5.80 12.77 7.29
C PRO A 121 5.63 13.99 8.20
N GLU A 122 4.46 14.18 8.81
CA GLU A 122 4.21 15.26 9.76
C GLU A 122 5.02 15.15 11.04
N TYR A 123 5.45 13.95 11.43
CA TYR A 123 6.34 13.76 12.56
C TYR A 123 7.69 14.42 12.28
N ALA A 124 8.28 14.15 11.10
CA ALA A 124 9.54 14.76 10.69
C ALA A 124 9.41 16.28 10.56
N GLN A 125 8.35 16.76 9.90
CA GLN A 125 8.07 18.19 9.76
C GLN A 125 7.92 18.88 11.13
N GLY A 126 7.12 18.29 12.03
CA GLY A 126 6.91 18.86 13.35
C GLY A 126 8.18 18.85 14.21
N THR A 127 9.03 17.82 14.11
CA THR A 127 10.33 17.82 14.80
C THR A 127 11.27 18.91 14.30
N GLN A 128 11.30 19.18 12.99
CA GLN A 128 12.08 20.28 12.41
C GLN A 128 11.56 21.64 12.89
N LEU A 129 10.24 21.85 12.88
CA LEU A 129 9.62 23.07 13.39
C LEU A 129 9.91 23.29 14.88
N LEU A 130 9.92 22.22 15.68
CA LEU A 130 10.26 22.29 17.10
C LEU A 130 11.73 22.70 17.31
N GLN A 131 12.66 22.18 16.49
CA GLN A 131 14.06 22.60 16.53
C GLN A 131 14.23 24.09 16.19
N LEU A 132 13.52 24.58 15.17
CA LEU A 132 13.49 26.01 14.84
C LEU A 132 12.90 26.83 15.99
N SER A 133 11.82 26.34 16.60
CA SER A 133 11.20 26.98 17.77
C SER A 133 12.17 27.13 18.94
N THR A 134 12.96 26.08 19.22
CA THR A 134 14.04 26.14 20.23
C THR A 134 15.08 27.20 19.89
N ALA A 135 15.52 27.26 18.64
CA ALA A 135 16.49 28.27 18.21
C ALA A 135 15.98 29.71 18.36
N GLU A 136 14.69 29.96 18.08
CA GLU A 136 14.06 31.27 18.28
C GLU A 136 13.88 31.59 19.78
N PHE A 137 13.55 30.59 20.60
CA PHE A 137 13.43 30.75 22.04
C PHE A 137 14.76 31.16 22.69
N ASP A 138 15.87 30.54 22.27
CA ASP A 138 17.21 30.87 22.74
C ASP A 138 17.63 32.30 22.34
N GLN A 139 17.17 32.77 21.19
CA GLN A 139 17.33 34.15 20.72
C GLN A 139 16.37 35.14 21.38
N GLN A 140 15.55 34.69 22.35
CA GLN A 140 14.52 35.48 23.02
C GLN A 140 13.41 35.99 22.09
N ASN A 141 13.29 35.45 20.87
CA ASN A 141 12.15 35.67 19.99
C ASN A 141 10.99 34.75 20.39
N TYR A 142 10.40 35.02 21.56
CA TYR A 142 9.36 34.17 22.14
C TYR A 142 8.12 34.05 21.27
N ALA A 143 7.78 35.09 20.50
CA ALA A 143 6.65 35.04 19.59
C ALA A 143 6.93 34.16 18.36
N GLY A 144 8.13 34.24 17.78
CA GLY A 144 8.56 33.32 16.73
C GLY A 144 8.61 31.88 17.22
N ALA A 145 9.14 31.65 18.42
CA ALA A 145 9.14 30.35 19.07
C ALA A 145 7.71 29.81 19.26
N LEU A 146 6.79 30.62 19.78
CA LEU A 146 5.38 30.26 19.97
C LEU A 146 4.70 29.92 18.64
N TYR A 147 4.91 30.73 17.61
CA TYR A 147 4.37 30.50 16.26
C TYR A 147 4.81 29.13 15.70
N LEU A 148 6.12 28.86 15.72
CA LEU A 148 6.69 27.60 15.23
C LEU A 148 6.21 26.39 16.07
N SER A 149 6.07 26.56 17.38
CA SER A 149 5.54 25.50 18.25
C SER A 149 4.08 25.16 17.94
N SER A 150 3.24 26.18 17.71
CA SER A 150 1.85 26.01 17.29
C SER A 150 1.77 25.30 15.93
N GLU A 151 2.66 25.67 15.00
CA GLU A 151 2.74 24.99 13.70
C GLU A 151 3.17 23.52 13.83
N ALA A 152 4.16 23.21 14.65
CA ALA A 152 4.58 21.84 14.96
C ALA A 152 3.43 21.03 15.57
N LYS A 153 2.69 21.61 16.52
CA LYS A 153 1.50 21.02 17.13
C LYS A 153 0.41 20.72 16.09
N ASN A 154 0.18 21.64 15.15
CA ASN A 154 -0.79 21.47 14.08
C ASN A 154 -0.37 20.37 13.10
N ALA A 155 0.91 20.30 12.73
CA ALA A 155 1.45 19.20 11.95
C ALA A 155 1.24 17.85 12.67
N ALA A 156 1.57 17.78 13.96
CA ALA A 156 1.34 16.59 14.76
C ALA A 156 -0.15 16.18 14.82
N ALA A 157 -1.06 17.15 14.94
CA ALA A 157 -2.50 16.92 14.90
C ALA A 157 -2.98 16.39 13.54
N ALA A 158 -2.46 16.94 12.43
CA ALA A 158 -2.75 16.45 11.08
C ALA A 158 -2.27 15.00 10.90
N GLY A 159 -1.05 14.69 11.35
CA GLY A 159 -0.52 13.33 11.37
C GLY A 159 -1.39 12.36 12.17
N ARG A 160 -1.88 12.77 13.36
CA ARG A 160 -2.78 11.94 14.17
C ARG A 160 -4.13 11.72 13.47
N GLY A 161 -4.64 12.74 12.79
CA GLY A 161 -5.83 12.63 11.95
C GLY A 161 -5.66 11.56 10.86
N ARG A 162 -4.48 11.50 10.24
CA ARG A 162 -4.16 10.45 9.25
C ARG A 162 -4.09 9.06 9.88
N VAL A 163 -3.35 8.90 10.97
CA VAL A 163 -3.25 7.60 11.68
C VAL A 163 -4.65 7.12 12.06
N ALA A 164 -5.45 7.98 12.67
CA ALA A 164 -6.84 7.67 13.00
C ALA A 164 -7.70 7.37 11.76
N SER A 165 -7.43 8.01 10.61
CA SER A 165 -8.13 7.70 9.37
C SER A 165 -7.79 6.31 8.82
N ASN A 166 -6.55 5.84 8.99
CA ASN A 166 -6.17 4.49 8.61
C ASN A 166 -6.92 3.45 9.45
N ASP A 167 -7.10 3.71 10.75
CA ASP A 167 -7.90 2.85 11.65
C ASP A 167 -9.39 2.83 11.26
N ARG A 168 -9.92 3.93 10.68
CA ARG A 168 -11.31 4.01 10.22
C ARG A 168 -11.62 3.07 9.06
N GLY A 169 -10.63 2.51 8.35
CA GLY A 169 -10.81 1.52 7.29
C GLY A 169 -11.41 0.17 7.74
N GLY A 170 -11.80 0.03 9.02
CA GLY A 170 -12.54 -1.13 9.55
C GLY A 170 -11.65 -2.22 10.12
N GLY A 171 -10.80 -1.89 11.10
CA GLY A 171 -9.92 -2.83 11.82
C GLY A 171 -8.42 -2.55 11.69
N ALA A 172 -7.58 -3.29 12.40
CA ALA A 172 -6.13 -3.14 12.36
C ALA A 172 -5.55 -3.40 10.94
N MET A 173 -4.47 -2.69 10.59
CA MET A 173 -3.77 -2.85 9.33
C MET A 173 -3.20 -4.27 9.19
N ARG A 174 -3.40 -4.90 8.03
CA ARG A 174 -2.87 -6.25 7.76
C ARG A 174 -1.39 -6.17 7.35
N LYS A 175 -0.67 -7.28 7.51
CA LYS A 175 0.73 -7.36 7.05
C LYS A 175 0.78 -7.22 5.52
N GLY A 176 1.62 -6.31 5.01
CA GLY A 176 1.77 -6.03 3.58
C GLY A 176 0.76 -5.02 3.02
N GLU A 177 -0.14 -4.50 3.85
CA GLU A 177 -1.04 -3.40 3.49
C GLU A 177 -0.26 -2.09 3.44
N THR A 178 -0.39 -1.38 2.32
CA THR A 178 0.24 -0.07 2.11
C THR A 178 -0.82 1.02 2.27
N PRO A 179 -0.74 1.88 3.29
CA PRO A 179 -1.69 2.97 3.45
C PRO A 179 -1.49 4.04 2.37
N PHE A 180 -2.57 4.67 1.93
CA PHE A 180 -2.45 5.89 1.15
C PHE A 180 -1.95 7.02 2.04
N ALA A 181 -1.19 7.95 1.47
CA ALA A 181 -0.75 9.15 2.18
C ALA A 181 -1.94 9.99 2.68
N LEU A 182 -3.03 10.01 1.91
CA LEU A 182 -4.31 10.60 2.30
C LEU A 182 -5.45 9.68 1.84
N PRO A 183 -6.56 9.60 2.60
CA PRO A 183 -7.72 8.85 2.15
C PRO A 183 -8.23 9.38 0.80
N LEU A 184 -8.46 8.48 -0.15
CA LEU A 184 -8.87 8.84 -1.50
C LEU A 184 -10.40 8.78 -1.61
N ARG A 185 -11.02 9.87 -2.05
CA ARG A 185 -12.46 9.91 -2.35
C ARG A 185 -12.68 9.35 -3.74
N LEU A 186 -13.35 8.20 -3.82
CA LEU A 186 -13.58 7.47 -5.06
C LEU A 186 -15.08 7.17 -5.20
N GLN A 187 -15.43 6.57 -6.33
CA GLN A 187 -16.75 6.04 -6.60
C GLN A 187 -16.65 4.71 -7.34
N THR A 188 -17.66 3.87 -7.22
CA THR A 188 -17.72 2.63 -7.99
C THR A 188 -18.05 2.91 -9.45
N THR A 189 -17.43 2.17 -10.38
CA THR A 189 -17.69 2.29 -11.83
C THR A 189 -18.93 1.53 -12.29
N GLY A 190 -19.36 0.56 -11.49
CA GLY A 190 -20.52 -0.29 -11.75
C GLY A 190 -20.87 -1.11 -10.51
N ARG A 191 -21.64 -2.18 -10.68
CA ARG A 191 -21.93 -3.11 -9.58
C ARG A 191 -20.64 -3.78 -9.10
N ALA A 192 -20.31 -3.58 -7.83
CA ALA A 192 -19.04 -4.01 -7.28
C ALA A 192 -19.22 -4.84 -6.00
N ASN A 193 -18.55 -5.98 -5.94
CA ASN A 193 -18.54 -6.83 -4.75
C ASN A 193 -17.47 -6.36 -3.78
N VAL A 194 -17.87 -6.11 -2.55
CA VAL A 194 -16.98 -5.80 -1.43
C VAL A 194 -16.75 -7.08 -0.62
N ARG A 195 -15.50 -7.40 -0.35
CA ARG A 195 -15.06 -8.64 0.29
C ARG A 195 -14.44 -8.40 1.65
N GLU A 196 -14.40 -9.45 2.46
CA GLU A 196 -13.82 -9.40 3.80
C GLU A 196 -12.29 -9.20 3.79
N GLY A 197 -11.61 -9.64 2.71
CA GLY A 197 -10.16 -9.54 2.57
C GLY A 197 -9.69 -9.29 1.13
N PRO A 198 -8.41 -8.94 0.96
CA PRO A 198 -7.80 -8.66 -0.34
C PRO A 198 -7.61 -9.95 -1.14
N GLY A 199 -8.61 -10.31 -1.94
CA GLY A 199 -8.53 -11.49 -2.81
C GLY A 199 -9.88 -11.99 -3.28
N ALA A 200 -9.90 -12.64 -4.45
CA ALA A 200 -11.12 -13.20 -5.03
C ALA A 200 -11.71 -14.37 -4.22
N GLY A 201 -10.87 -15.06 -3.42
CA GLY A 201 -11.29 -16.17 -2.56
C GLY A 201 -11.97 -15.76 -1.26
N PHE A 202 -11.88 -14.48 -0.85
CA PHE A 202 -12.56 -14.01 0.36
C PHE A 202 -14.06 -13.89 0.16
N LYS A 203 -14.84 -14.13 1.21
CA LYS A 203 -16.30 -13.98 1.20
C LYS A 203 -16.71 -12.56 0.81
N VAL A 204 -17.77 -12.44 -0.01
CA VAL A 204 -18.44 -11.16 -0.29
C VAL A 204 -19.26 -10.77 0.94
N VAL A 205 -18.99 -9.58 1.49
CA VAL A 205 -19.68 -9.04 2.67
C VAL A 205 -20.88 -8.19 2.29
N PHE A 206 -20.79 -7.44 1.18
CA PHE A 206 -21.89 -6.68 0.58
C PHE A 206 -21.55 -6.30 -0.87
N THR A 207 -22.53 -5.74 -1.57
CA THR A 207 -22.40 -5.25 -2.94
C THR A 207 -22.78 -3.77 -2.99
N LEU A 208 -22.08 -3.02 -3.83
CA LEU A 208 -22.33 -1.61 -4.12
C LEU A 208 -22.84 -1.47 -5.56
N GLU A 209 -23.75 -0.54 -5.80
CA GLU A 209 -24.18 -0.19 -7.16
C GLU A 209 -23.19 0.80 -7.80
N GLY A 210 -23.29 1.01 -9.11
CA GLY A 210 -22.46 1.98 -9.82
C GLY A 210 -22.69 3.42 -9.35
N GLY A 211 -21.64 4.22 -9.31
CA GLY A 211 -21.68 5.62 -8.84
C GLY A 211 -21.75 5.77 -7.32
N THR A 212 -21.63 4.68 -6.56
CA THR A 212 -21.66 4.75 -5.09
C THR A 212 -20.37 5.39 -4.58
N PRO A 213 -20.44 6.49 -3.81
CA PRO A 213 -19.26 7.12 -3.23
C PRO A 213 -18.64 6.23 -2.14
N LEU A 214 -17.31 6.26 -2.07
CA LEU A 214 -16.55 5.56 -1.04
C LEU A 214 -15.25 6.29 -0.73
N VAL A 215 -14.63 5.94 0.39
CA VAL A 215 -13.31 6.42 0.79
C VAL A 215 -12.36 5.23 0.83
N ALA A 216 -11.22 5.35 0.14
CA ALA A 216 -10.15 4.35 0.15
C ALA A 216 -9.02 4.76 1.10
N TYR A 217 -8.52 3.79 1.87
CA TYR A 217 -7.54 4.04 2.94
C TYR A 217 -6.18 3.38 2.70
N SER A 218 -6.17 2.22 2.06
CA SER A 218 -4.97 1.43 1.83
C SER A 218 -5.19 0.44 0.69
N TYR A 219 -4.11 -0.22 0.27
CA TYR A 219 -4.17 -1.29 -0.73
C TYR A 219 -3.22 -2.45 -0.41
N VAL A 220 -3.58 -3.61 -0.96
CA VAL A 220 -2.75 -4.82 -1.03
C VAL A 220 -2.88 -5.33 -2.47
N ASP A 221 -1.78 -5.35 -3.21
CA ASP A 221 -1.79 -5.64 -4.65
C ASP A 221 -2.84 -4.80 -5.40
N GLN A 222 -3.84 -5.44 -5.99
CA GLN A 222 -4.93 -4.80 -6.75
C GLN A 222 -6.21 -4.60 -5.91
N TRP A 223 -6.16 -4.88 -4.61
CA TRP A 223 -7.30 -4.77 -3.71
C TRP A 223 -7.18 -3.53 -2.85
N VAL A 224 -8.23 -2.73 -2.86
CA VAL A 224 -8.29 -1.46 -2.15
C VAL A 224 -9.23 -1.60 -0.97
N ARG A 225 -8.76 -1.18 0.19
CA ARG A 225 -9.55 -1.14 1.42
C ARG A 225 -10.39 0.12 1.44
N ILE A 226 -11.70 -0.06 1.56
CA ILE A 226 -12.67 1.02 1.44
C ILE A 226 -13.64 1.06 2.60
N LYS A 227 -14.28 2.21 2.75
CA LYS A 227 -15.47 2.43 3.57
C LYS A 227 -16.52 3.19 2.77
N ASP A 228 -17.76 2.76 2.85
CA ASP A 228 -18.90 3.47 2.25
C ASP A 228 -19.53 4.48 3.22
N ASP A 229 -20.49 5.26 2.73
CA ASP A 229 -21.21 6.26 3.54
C ASP A 229 -22.09 5.62 4.63
N GLY A 230 -22.39 4.32 4.53
CA GLY A 230 -23.12 3.53 5.53
C GLY A 230 -22.25 2.95 6.64
N ASP A 231 -21.01 3.43 6.76
CA ASP A 231 -19.98 2.96 7.69
C ASP A 231 -19.53 1.50 7.47
N ARG A 232 -19.91 0.88 6.36
CA ARG A 232 -19.53 -0.50 6.02
C ARG A 232 -18.16 -0.50 5.37
N SER A 233 -17.29 -1.40 5.84
CA SER A 233 -15.90 -1.49 5.38
C SER A 233 -15.62 -2.83 4.71
N GLY A 234 -14.65 -2.84 3.79
CA GLY A 234 -14.17 -4.07 3.16
C GLY A 234 -13.19 -3.81 2.02
N TRP A 235 -13.04 -4.80 1.15
CA TRP A 235 -12.05 -4.80 0.07
C TRP A 235 -12.71 -4.88 -1.29
N ILE A 236 -12.33 -3.96 -2.17
CA ILE A 236 -12.83 -3.88 -3.54
C ILE A 236 -11.65 -3.95 -4.51
N HIS A 237 -11.86 -4.55 -5.68
CA HIS A 237 -10.83 -4.61 -6.71
C HIS A 237 -10.65 -3.22 -7.36
N GLN A 238 -9.41 -2.79 -7.59
CA GLN A 238 -9.11 -1.44 -8.11
C GLN A 238 -9.76 -1.12 -9.47
N SER A 239 -10.10 -2.13 -10.27
CA SER A 239 -10.75 -1.95 -11.57
C SER A 239 -12.23 -1.54 -11.47
N LEU A 240 -12.83 -1.65 -10.27
CA LEU A 240 -14.24 -1.38 -10.01
C LEU A 240 -14.46 -0.01 -9.38
N ILE A 241 -13.40 0.79 -9.25
CA ILE A 241 -13.42 2.11 -8.63
C ILE A 241 -12.72 3.11 -9.56
N ASP A 242 -13.16 4.36 -9.50
CA ASP A 242 -12.54 5.47 -10.21
C ASP A 242 -12.59 6.74 -9.36
N ARG A 243 -11.83 7.76 -9.76
CA ARG A 243 -11.85 9.07 -9.15
C ARG A 243 -13.27 9.62 -9.21
N ARG A 244 -13.73 10.12 -8.06
CA ARG A 244 -14.97 10.90 -8.00
C ARG A 244 -14.74 12.21 -8.75
N GLN A 245 -15.52 12.46 -9.80
CA GLN A 245 -15.56 13.74 -10.50
C GLN A 245 -16.36 14.77 -9.70
#